data_AF-A0A7R9ZHM0-F1
#
_entry.id   AF-A0A7R9ZHM0-F1
#
_cell.length_a   1.000
_cell.length_b   1.000
_cell.length_c   1.000
_cell.angle_alpha   90.00
_cell.angle_beta   90.00
_cell.angle_gamma   90.00
#
_symmetry.space_group_name_H-M   'P 1'
#
loop_
_entity.id
_entity.type
_entity.pdbx_description
1 polymer ?
#
loop_
_entity_poly.entity_id
_entity_poly.type
_entity_poly.pdbx_seq_one_letter_code
_entity_poly.pdbx_strand_id
1 'polypeptide(L)'
;LGYGNKNQVLGEAVSSALLRQTQVQESAINDELAQYDSLLEAGDSELDALRERRLAQMKKASEQRNEWRELGHGTYSALGEGQHGGDVAKEFFEASKKSQRLVVHFYRPTTRMCDIFHRHLEKLASKHLETRFV
;
A
#
# COMPACT_ATOMS: atom_id res chain seq x y z
N LEU A 1 63.92 45.97 -35.23
CA LEU A 1 62.68 45.27 -35.64
C LEU A 1 62.20 44.41 -34.46
N GLY A 2 61.26 44.92 -33.64
CA GLY A 2 60.88 44.33 -32.34
C GLY A 2 59.41 43.90 -32.25
N TYR A 3 58.78 43.56 -33.37
CA TYR A 3 57.32 43.31 -33.43
C TYR A 3 56.90 41.85 -33.18
N GLY A 4 57.84 40.91 -33.00
CA GLY A 4 57.52 39.48 -32.80
C GLY A 4 56.98 39.12 -31.41
N ASN A 5 57.43 39.81 -30.36
CA ASN A 5 57.14 39.43 -28.98
C ASN A 5 55.70 39.75 -28.55
N LYS A 6 55.11 40.83 -29.11
CA LYS A 6 53.74 41.24 -28.77
C LYS A 6 52.68 40.28 -29.33
N ASN A 7 52.91 39.71 -30.52
CA ASN A 7 51.99 38.75 -31.14
C ASN A 7 52.02 37.38 -30.46
N GLN A 8 53.16 36.94 -29.92
CA GLN A 8 53.25 35.69 -29.15
C GLN A 8 52.49 35.80 -27.82
N VAL A 9 52.66 36.89 -27.07
CA VAL A 9 51.95 37.12 -25.81
C VAL A 9 50.43 37.23 -26.03
N LEU A 10 50.00 37.86 -27.13
CA LEU A 10 48.59 37.88 -27.54
C LEU A 10 48.08 36.47 -27.91
N GLY A 11 48.88 35.66 -28.59
CA GLY A 11 48.53 34.27 -28.93
C GLY A 11 48.35 33.37 -27.70
N GLU A 12 49.23 33.47 -26.70
CA GLU A 12 49.11 32.73 -25.44
C GLU A 12 47.92 33.19 -24.58
N ALA A 13 47.65 34.49 -24.53
CA ALA A 13 46.51 35.04 -23.83
C ALA A 13 45.17 34.56 -24.42
N VAL A 14 45.08 34.50 -25.76
CA VAL A 14 43.88 33.99 -26.45
C VAL A 14 43.74 32.47 -26.28
N SER A 15 44.85 31.73 -26.37
CA SER A 15 44.87 30.27 -26.15
C SER A 15 44.41 29.89 -24.74
N SER A 16 44.93 30.57 -23.71
CA SER A 16 44.54 30.33 -22.32
C SER A 16 43.09 30.72 -22.02
N ALA A 17 42.58 31.77 -22.66
CA ALA A 17 41.17 32.14 -22.56
C ALA A 17 40.24 31.10 -23.21
N LEU A 18 40.61 30.58 -24.38
CA LEU A 18 39.90 29.49 -25.05
C LEU A 18 39.90 28.22 -24.19
N LEU A 19 41.06 27.82 -23.64
CA LEU A 19 41.16 26.65 -22.77
C LEU A 19 40.28 26.76 -21.52
N ARG A 20 40.22 27.93 -20.90
CA ARG A 20 39.31 28.17 -19.76
C ARG A 20 37.84 28.07 -20.16
N GLN A 21 37.49 28.61 -21.33
CA GLN A 21 36.11 28.52 -21.83
C GLN A 21 35.72 27.07 -22.11
N THR A 22 36.61 26.26 -22.69
CA THR A 22 36.38 24.84 -22.92
C THR A 22 36.24 24.08 -21.61
N GLN A 23 37.08 24.35 -20.61
CA GLN A 23 36.98 23.71 -19.29
C GLN A 23 35.66 24.01 -18.57
N VAL A 24 35.15 25.24 -18.69
CA VAL A 24 33.84 25.62 -18.11
C VAL A 24 32.69 24.93 -18.84
N GLN A 25 32.79 24.75 -20.16
CA GLN A 25 31.83 23.96 -20.92
C GLN A 25 31.89 22.47 -20.56
N GLU A 26 33.09 21.90 -20.45
CA GLU A 26 33.27 20.49 -20.04
C GLU A 26 32.74 20.24 -18.63
N SER A 27 32.95 21.15 -17.68
CA SER A 27 32.41 21.01 -16.33
C SER A 27 30.89 21.05 -16.32
N ALA A 28 30.27 21.95 -17.09
CA ALA A 28 28.81 22.02 -17.18
C ALA A 28 28.21 20.74 -17.80
N ILE A 29 28.86 20.19 -18.84
CA ILE A 29 28.45 18.93 -19.46
C ILE A 29 28.61 17.75 -18.50
N ASN A 30 29.69 17.70 -17.72
CA ASN A 30 29.90 16.67 -16.71
C ASN A 30 28.86 16.72 -15.58
N ASP A 31 28.46 17.92 -15.14
CA ASP A 31 27.43 18.09 -14.12
C ASP A 31 26.05 17.60 -14.61
N GLU A 32 25.72 17.86 -15.89
CA GLU A 32 24.50 17.33 -16.51
C GLU A 32 24.54 15.79 -16.62
N LEU A 33 25.66 15.22 -17.05
CA LEU A 33 25.85 13.76 -17.12
C LEU A 33 25.68 13.09 -15.75
N ALA A 34 26.25 13.67 -14.70
CA ALA A 34 26.11 13.16 -13.34
C ALA A 34 24.65 13.17 -12.84
N GLN A 35 23.85 14.16 -13.24
CA GLN A 35 22.41 14.17 -12.96
C GLN A 35 21.68 13.03 -13.67
N TYR A 36 21.98 12.78 -14.95
CA TYR A 36 21.35 11.69 -15.70
C TYR A 36 21.68 10.32 -15.13
N ASP A 37 22.94 10.07 -14.75
CA ASP A 37 23.35 8.81 -14.13
C ASP A 37 22.62 8.58 -12.79
N SER A 38 22.50 9.61 -11.96
CA SER A 38 21.74 9.53 -10.70
C SER A 38 20.25 9.22 -10.92
N LEU A 39 19.63 9.75 -11.98
CA LEU A 39 18.23 9.49 -12.30
C LEU A 39 18.01 8.07 -12.83
N LEU A 40 18.95 7.54 -13.61
CA LEU A 40 18.91 6.17 -14.11
C LEU A 40 19.04 5.14 -12.98
N GLU A 41 19.91 5.39 -12.00
CA GLU A 41 20.04 4.53 -10.81
C GLU A 41 18.83 4.62 -9.86
N ALA A 42 18.24 5.80 -9.70
CA ALA A 42 17.10 6.02 -8.82
C ALA A 42 15.79 5.41 -9.36
N GLY A 43 15.58 5.45 -10.68
CA GLY A 43 14.34 4.99 -11.32
C GLY A 43 14.03 3.51 -11.06
N ASP A 44 15.03 2.63 -11.14
CA ASP A 44 14.84 1.21 -10.91
C ASP A 44 14.65 0.89 -9.41
N SER A 45 15.39 1.56 -8.53
CA SER A 45 15.30 1.35 -7.08
C SER A 45 13.95 1.80 -6.50
N GLU A 46 13.44 2.96 -6.91
CA GLU A 46 12.14 3.47 -6.42
C GLU A 46 10.96 2.63 -6.93
N LEU A 47 11.03 2.16 -8.17
CA LEU A 47 10.01 1.28 -8.74
C LEU A 47 10.00 -0.09 -8.05
N ASP A 48 11.17 -0.63 -7.71
CA ASP A 48 11.27 -1.88 -6.97
C ASP A 48 10.75 -1.73 -5.53
N ALA A 49 11.09 -0.64 -4.84
CA ALA A 49 10.52 -0.35 -3.53
C ALA A 49 8.98 -0.22 -3.57
N LEU A 50 8.43 0.36 -4.64
CA LEU A 50 6.97 0.43 -4.84
C LEU A 50 6.35 -0.96 -5.06
N ARG A 51 7.00 -1.84 -5.83
CA ARG A 51 6.55 -3.23 -6.02
C ARG A 51 6.54 -3.98 -4.70
N GLU A 52 7.62 -3.91 -3.94
CA GLU A 52 7.75 -4.57 -2.64
C GLU A 52 6.65 -4.11 -1.68
N ARG A 53 6.39 -2.80 -1.62
CA ARG A 53 5.32 -2.24 -0.79
C ARG A 53 3.94 -2.77 -1.19
N ARG A 54 3.64 -2.85 -2.49
CA ARG A 54 2.37 -3.40 -3.00
C ARG A 54 2.24 -4.89 -2.68
N LEU A 55 3.30 -5.67 -2.88
CA LEU A 55 3.33 -7.10 -2.54
C LEU A 55 3.10 -7.32 -1.05
N ALA A 56 3.74 -6.53 -0.18
CA ALA A 56 3.54 -6.60 1.26
C ALA A 56 2.09 -6.26 1.65
N GLN A 57 1.49 -5.23 1.03
CA GLN A 57 0.08 -4.87 1.25
C GLN A 57 -0.87 -5.99 0.84
N MET A 58 -0.65 -6.60 -0.33
CA MET A 58 -1.46 -7.72 -0.79
C MET A 58 -1.36 -8.94 0.13
N LYS A 59 -0.15 -9.27 0.61
CA LYS A 59 0.06 -10.36 1.57
C LYS A 59 -0.71 -10.11 2.86
N LYS A 60 -0.53 -8.93 3.48
CA LYS A 60 -1.25 -8.54 4.69
C LYS A 60 -2.77 -8.60 4.52
N ALA A 61 -3.30 -8.09 3.39
CA ALA A 61 -4.72 -8.16 3.11
C ALA A 61 -5.22 -9.61 2.95
N SER A 62 -4.39 -10.50 2.40
CA SER A 62 -4.74 -11.92 2.28
C SER A 62 -4.73 -12.64 3.63
N GLU A 63 -3.73 -12.38 4.46
CA GLU A 63 -3.61 -12.91 5.83
C GLU A 63 -4.83 -12.48 6.65
N GLN A 64 -5.16 -11.19 6.63
CA GLN A 64 -6.31 -10.67 7.36
C GLN A 64 -7.65 -11.29 6.91
N ARG A 65 -7.83 -11.54 5.61
CA ARG A 65 -9.03 -12.26 5.11
C ARG A 65 -9.09 -13.70 5.59
N ASN A 66 -7.93 -14.35 5.76
CA ASN A 66 -7.88 -15.71 6.28
C ASN A 66 -8.21 -15.73 7.77
N GLU A 67 -7.65 -14.81 8.56
CA GLU A 67 -7.99 -14.62 9.97
C GLU A 67 -9.50 -14.40 10.16
N TRP A 68 -10.10 -13.52 9.36
CA TRP A 68 -11.55 -13.32 9.40
C TRP A 68 -12.34 -14.60 9.11
N ARG A 69 -11.90 -15.39 8.13
CA ARG A 69 -12.54 -16.67 7.81
C ARG A 69 -12.39 -17.68 8.97
N GLU A 70 -11.24 -17.72 9.64
CA GLU A 70 -11.01 -18.57 10.82
C GLU A 70 -11.90 -18.17 12.00
N LEU A 71 -12.17 -16.87 12.16
CA LEU A 71 -13.10 -16.33 13.17
C LEU A 71 -14.58 -16.53 12.80
N GLY A 72 -14.88 -17.16 11.66
CA GLY A 72 -16.25 -17.41 11.19
C GLY A 72 -16.92 -16.18 10.56
N HIS A 73 -16.15 -15.20 10.09
CA HIS A 73 -16.70 -14.12 9.26
C HIS A 73 -17.02 -14.65 7.86
N GLY A 74 -17.91 -13.96 7.15
CA GLY A 74 -18.35 -14.39 5.83
C GLY A 74 -19.52 -15.37 5.83
N THR A 75 -19.90 -15.89 6.99
CA THR A 75 -21.06 -16.78 7.18
C THR A 75 -21.99 -16.22 8.25
N TYR A 76 -23.27 -16.53 8.10
CA TYR A 76 -24.28 -16.29 9.13
C TYR A 76 -24.33 -17.51 10.05
N SER A 77 -24.21 -17.31 11.37
CA SER A 77 -24.31 -18.39 12.35
C SER A 77 -25.32 -17.98 13.41
N ALA A 78 -26.31 -18.81 13.72
CA ALA A 78 -27.21 -18.54 14.83
C ALA A 78 -26.49 -18.87 16.16
N LEU A 79 -26.49 -17.93 17.10
CA LEU A 79 -26.05 -18.20 18.48
C LEU A 79 -27.20 -18.83 19.26
N GLY A 80 -26.92 -19.92 19.98
CA GLY A 80 -27.85 -20.42 20.99
C GLY A 80 -29.05 -21.23 20.50
N GLU A 81 -28.82 -22.34 19.79
CA GLU A 81 -29.85 -23.38 19.61
C GLU A 81 -30.09 -24.22 20.90
N GLY A 82 -29.36 -23.94 21.99
CA GLY A 82 -29.45 -24.64 23.28
C GLY A 82 -30.41 -24.02 24.31
N GLN A 83 -30.86 -24.83 25.29
CA GLN A 83 -31.91 -24.54 26.28
C GLN A 83 -31.58 -23.46 27.35
N HIS A 84 -30.36 -22.90 27.40
CA HIS A 84 -29.94 -21.98 28.47
C HIS A 84 -29.41 -20.65 27.94
N GLY A 85 -30.06 -19.54 28.35
CA GLY A 85 -29.70 -18.19 27.91
C GLY A 85 -28.32 -17.68 28.37
N GLY A 86 -27.67 -18.36 29.32
CA GLY A 86 -26.33 -18.03 29.78
C GLY A 86 -25.24 -18.30 28.73
N ASP A 87 -25.42 -19.35 27.91
CA ASP A 87 -24.43 -19.76 26.92
C ASP A 87 -24.42 -18.80 25.72
N VAL A 88 -25.61 -18.32 25.32
CA VAL A 88 -25.80 -17.34 24.24
C VAL A 88 -25.07 -16.03 24.53
N ALA A 89 -25.21 -15.52 25.76
CA ALA A 89 -24.54 -14.28 26.14
C ALA A 89 -23.01 -14.44 26.09
N LYS A 90 -22.49 -15.58 26.54
CA LYS A 90 -21.05 -15.86 26.54
C LYS A 90 -20.49 -15.91 25.12
N GLU A 91 -21.14 -16.64 24.21
CA GLU A 91 -20.74 -16.71 22.80
C GLU A 91 -20.82 -15.34 22.11
N PHE A 92 -21.86 -14.56 22.39
CA PHE A 92 -21.99 -13.19 21.89
C PHE A 92 -20.83 -12.28 22.37
N PHE A 93 -20.48 -12.34 23.66
CA PHE A 93 -19.36 -11.57 24.19
C PHE A 93 -18.01 -12.04 23.65
N GLU A 94 -17.85 -13.32 23.36
CA GLU A 94 -16.63 -13.83 22.73
C GLU A 94 -16.52 -13.37 21.27
N ALA A 95 -17.61 -13.45 20.51
CA ALA A 95 -17.67 -12.98 19.13
C ALA A 95 -17.40 -11.47 19.02
N SER A 96 -17.98 -10.66 19.92
CA SER A 96 -17.79 -9.20 19.93
C SER A 96 -16.38 -8.78 20.33
N LYS A 97 -15.68 -9.56 21.16
CA LYS A 97 -14.27 -9.29 21.51
C LYS A 97 -13.30 -9.61 20.39
N LYS A 98 -13.58 -10.66 19.61
CA LYS A 98 -12.71 -11.11 18.50
C LYS A 98 -12.96 -10.36 17.20
N SER A 99 -14.14 -9.75 17.03
CA SER A 99 -14.57 -9.13 15.79
C SER A 99 -14.71 -7.62 15.94
N GLN A 100 -14.08 -6.83 15.07
CA GLN A 100 -14.25 -5.37 15.09
C GLN A 100 -15.64 -4.92 14.63
N ARG A 101 -16.24 -5.67 13.70
CA ARG A 101 -17.57 -5.39 13.13
C ARG A 101 -18.46 -6.60 13.36
N LEU A 102 -19.56 -6.39 14.06
CA LEU A 102 -20.52 -7.41 14.43
C LEU A 102 -21.93 -6.94 14.08
N VAL A 103 -22.69 -7.79 13.38
CA VAL A 103 -24.12 -7.59 13.14
C VAL A 103 -24.85 -8.72 13.84
N VAL A 104 -25.80 -8.35 14.71
CA VAL A 104 -26.61 -9.30 15.46
C VAL A 104 -28.08 -9.10 15.18
N HIS A 105 -28.78 -10.18 14.87
CA HIS A 105 -30.24 -10.17 14.77
C HIS A 105 -30.88 -10.81 16.00
N PHE A 106 -31.43 -9.98 16.89
CA PHE A 106 -32.29 -10.47 17.96
C PHE A 106 -33.69 -10.75 17.40
N TYR A 107 -34.10 -12.02 17.44
CA TYR A 107 -35.38 -12.43 16.89
C TYR A 107 -36.11 -13.43 17.81
N ARG A 108 -37.41 -13.60 17.53
CA ARG A 108 -38.23 -14.66 18.12
C ARG A 108 -38.68 -15.59 16.99
N PRO A 109 -38.55 -16.93 17.16
CA PRO A 109 -38.84 -17.90 16.08
C PRO A 109 -40.31 -17.93 15.62
N THR A 110 -41.20 -17.19 16.29
CA THR A 110 -42.64 -17.16 15.99
C THR A 110 -43.01 -16.33 14.76
N THR A 111 -42.07 -15.64 14.10
CA THR A 111 -42.37 -14.60 13.11
C THR A 111 -41.82 -14.95 11.73
N ARG A 112 -42.70 -15.16 10.74
CA ARG A 112 -42.31 -15.52 9.35
C ARG A 112 -41.39 -14.51 8.65
N MET A 113 -41.33 -13.27 9.14
CA MET A 113 -40.46 -12.23 8.58
C MET A 113 -38.98 -12.48 8.91
N CYS A 114 -38.67 -13.20 9.98
CA CYS A 114 -37.30 -13.55 10.37
C CYS A 114 -36.63 -14.45 9.32
N ASP A 115 -37.37 -15.36 8.69
CA ASP A 115 -36.85 -16.25 7.64
C ASP A 115 -36.40 -15.48 6.38
N ILE A 116 -37.05 -14.35 6.10
CA ILE A 116 -36.66 -13.48 5.00
C ILE A 116 -35.40 -12.72 5.40
N PHE A 117 -35.35 -12.21 6.64
CA PHE A 117 -34.20 -11.48 7.14
C PHE A 117 -32.93 -12.34 7.20
N HIS A 118 -33.01 -13.57 7.73
CA HIS A 118 -31.89 -14.52 7.76
C HIS A 118 -31.32 -14.78 6.36
N ARG A 119 -32.18 -14.98 5.36
CA ARG A 119 -31.74 -15.15 3.95
C ARG A 119 -31.01 -13.94 3.39
N HIS A 120 -31.35 -12.73 3.83
CA HIS A 120 -30.62 -11.52 3.40
C HIS A 120 -29.31 -11.36 4.16
N LEU A 121 -29.28 -11.68 5.46
CA LEU A 121 -28.06 -11.68 6.26
C LEU A 121 -27.04 -12.68 5.73
N GLU A 122 -27.46 -13.88 5.34
CA GLU A 122 -26.57 -14.90 4.75
C GLU A 122 -25.93 -14.41 3.44
N LYS A 123 -26.74 -13.77 2.58
CA LYS A 123 -26.22 -13.15 1.35
C LYS A 123 -25.25 -12.01 1.63
N LEU A 124 -25.51 -11.19 2.64
CA LEU A 124 -24.63 -10.09 3.03
C LEU A 124 -23.34 -10.60 3.66
N ALA A 125 -23.42 -11.63 4.51
CA ALA A 125 -22.27 -12.26 5.13
C ALA A 125 -21.26 -12.70 4.07
N SER A 126 -21.70 -13.40 3.03
CA SER A 126 -20.80 -13.86 1.95
C SER A 126 -20.06 -12.73 1.21
N LYS A 127 -20.61 -11.51 1.20
CA LYS A 127 -20.02 -10.33 0.54
C LYS A 127 -19.11 -9.52 1.45
N HIS A 128 -19.32 -9.62 2.76
CA HIS A 128 -18.64 -8.79 3.77
C HIS A 128 -17.83 -9.66 4.73
N LEU A 129 -16.67 -10.13 4.26
CA LEU A 129 -15.72 -10.92 5.05
C LEU A 129 -15.15 -10.14 6.25
N GLU A 130 -15.18 -8.81 6.21
CA GLU A 130 -14.73 -7.96 7.30
C GLU A 130 -15.70 -7.92 8.50
N THR A 131 -16.92 -8.46 8.34
CA THR A 131 -17.98 -8.37 9.36
C THR A 131 -18.47 -9.75 9.78
N ARG A 132 -18.64 -9.95 11.09
CA ARG A 132 -19.20 -11.16 11.67
C ARG A 132 -20.72 -11.01 11.77
N PHE A 133 -21.46 -11.97 11.24
CA PHE A 133 -22.93 -12.00 11.27
C PHE A 133 -23.41 -13.13 12.18
N VAL A 134 -24.14 -12.77 13.23
CA VAL A 134 -24.62 -13.69 14.28
C VAL A 134 -26.09 -13.47 14.65
#